data_AF-A0A7J4K6Z8-F1
#
_entry.id   AF-A0A7J4K6Z8-F1
#
_cell.length_a   1.000
_cell.length_b   1.000
_cell.length_c   1.000
_cell.angle_alpha   90.00
_cell.angle_beta   90.00
_cell.angle_gamma   90.00
#
_symmetry.space_group_name_H-M   'P 1'
#
loop_
_entity.id
_entity.type
_entity.pdbx_description
1 polymer ?
#
loop_
_entity_poly.entity_id
_entity_poly.type
_entity_poly.pdbx_seq_one_letter_code
_entity_poly.pdbx_strand_id
1 'polypeptide(L)'
;MAKIAQISAKYIVHASITIDGLVDRPDVIGAIFGQTEGLLGNDLELRELQRSGRIGRIEVNVTAKQGKSAGEIIIPSSLDKAETAIVAAALEIIQRIGPCNAKI
;
A
#
# COMPACT_ATOMS: atom_id res chain seq x y z
N MET A 1 -10.23 6.77 26.53
CA MET A 1 -9.57 6.64 25.21
C MET A 1 -9.32 5.17 24.97
N ALA A 2 -10.07 4.53 24.07
CA ALA A 2 -9.91 3.12 23.77
C ALA A 2 -8.53 2.91 23.12
N LYS A 3 -7.68 2.16 23.81
CA LYS A 3 -6.40 1.66 23.29
C LYS A 3 -6.77 0.69 22.18
N ILE A 4 -6.75 1.15 20.93
CA ILE A 4 -6.91 0.29 19.76
C ILE A 4 -5.90 -0.83 19.95
N ALA A 5 -6.39 -2.05 20.19
CA ALA A 5 -5.55 -3.22 20.39
C ALA A 5 -4.58 -3.25 19.22
N GLN A 6 -3.29 -3.24 19.53
CA GLN A 6 -2.25 -3.39 18.53
C GLN A 6 -2.50 -4.75 17.89
N ILE A 7 -3.11 -4.76 16.70
CA ILE A 7 -3.26 -5.96 15.89
C ILE A 7 -1.85 -6.50 15.75
N SER A 8 -1.60 -7.65 16.38
CA SER A 8 -0.31 -8.32 16.26
C SER A 8 -0.21 -8.76 14.81
N ALA A 9 0.54 -8.01 14.01
CA ALA A 9 0.75 -8.33 12.61
C ALA A 9 1.41 -9.71 12.53
N LYS A 10 0.78 -10.62 11.78
CA LYS A 10 1.33 -11.95 11.50
C LYS A 10 2.36 -11.88 10.38
N TYR A 11 2.14 -10.98 9.43
CA TYR A 11 2.97 -10.76 8.25
C TYR A 11 3.18 -9.27 8.02
N ILE A 12 4.26 -8.92 7.34
CA ILE A 12 4.54 -7.55 6.91
C ILE A 12 4.85 -7.60 5.42
N VAL A 13 4.07 -6.87 4.63
CA VAL A 13 4.34 -6.66 3.20
C VAL A 13 5.30 -5.49 3.08
N HIS A 14 6.42 -5.72 2.38
CA HIS A 14 7.34 -4.68 1.96
C HIS A 14 7.31 -4.60 0.43
N ALA A 15 7.03 -3.42 -0.10
CA ALA A 15 7.10 -3.16 -1.53
C ALA A 15 7.97 -1.92 -1.77
N SER A 16 8.88 -2.01 -2.72
CA SER A 16 9.68 -0.85 -3.15
C SER A 16 8.97 -0.19 -4.31
N ILE A 17 9.13 1.11 -4.49
CA ILE A 17 8.53 1.81 -5.62
C ILE A 17 9.52 2.77 -6.26
N THR A 18 9.51 2.79 -7.58
CA THR A 18 10.30 3.70 -8.42
C THR A 18 9.37 4.49 -9.32
N ILE A 19 9.58 5.80 -9.39
CA ILE A 19 8.64 6.73 -10.02
C ILE A 19 9.43 7.70 -10.90
N ASP A 20 9.06 7.79 -12.17
CA ASP A 20 9.70 8.67 -13.15
C ASP A 20 9.16 10.11 -13.06
N GLY A 21 9.25 10.68 -11.85
CA GLY A 21 8.89 12.06 -11.60
C GLY A 21 8.89 12.40 -10.12
N LEU A 22 8.55 13.66 -9.81
CA LEU A 22 8.41 14.16 -8.45
C LEU A 22 6.97 13.93 -7.99
N VAL A 23 6.83 13.16 -6.93
CA VAL A 23 5.54 12.89 -6.28
C VAL A 23 5.73 12.87 -4.77
N ASP A 24 4.65 13.16 -4.06
CA ASP A 24 4.61 13.16 -2.61
C ASP A 24 3.90 11.92 -2.05
N ARG A 25 4.07 11.70 -0.74
CA ARG A 25 3.40 10.61 -0.02
C ARG A 25 1.88 10.53 -0.28
N PRO A 26 1.10 11.64 -0.30
CA PRO A 26 -0.34 11.56 -0.57
C PRO A 26 -0.67 11.00 -1.95
N ASP A 27 0.15 11.28 -2.97
CA ASP A 27 -0.06 10.78 -4.32
C ASP A 27 0.07 9.25 -4.37
N VAL A 28 1.09 8.72 -3.70
CA VAL A 28 1.31 7.27 -3.60
C VAL A 28 0.16 6.60 -2.86
N ILE A 29 -0.29 7.17 -1.74
CA ILE A 29 -1.45 6.65 -1.00
C ILE A 29 -2.71 6.68 -1.88
N GLY A 30 -2.94 7.76 -2.61
CA GLY A 30 -4.06 7.89 -3.54
C GLY A 30 -4.01 6.84 -4.64
N ALA A 31 -2.83 6.57 -5.20
CA ALA A 31 -2.64 5.54 -6.21
C ALA A 31 -2.87 4.12 -5.66
N ILE A 32 -2.37 3.82 -4.46
CA ILE A 32 -2.58 2.52 -3.79
C ILE A 32 -4.07 2.25 -3.67
N PHE A 33 -4.84 3.16 -3.07
CA PHE A 33 -6.27 2.93 -2.91
C PHE A 33 -7.02 2.99 -4.24
N GLY A 34 -6.73 3.96 -5.11
CA GLY A 34 -7.48 4.16 -6.34
C GLY A 34 -7.29 3.06 -7.39
N GLN A 35 -6.09 2.51 -7.52
CA GLN A 35 -5.83 1.45 -8.52
C GLN A 35 -6.08 0.04 -7.99
N THR A 36 -6.15 -0.17 -6.66
CA THR A 36 -6.48 -1.50 -6.09
C THR A 36 -7.96 -1.67 -5.78
N GLU A 37 -8.73 -0.59 -5.72
CA GLU A 37 -10.18 -0.61 -5.49
C GLU A 37 -10.89 -1.44 -6.58
N GLY A 38 -11.78 -2.35 -6.14
CA GLY A 38 -12.55 -3.22 -7.02
C GLY A 38 -11.81 -4.42 -7.63
N LEU A 39 -10.48 -4.56 -7.44
CA LEU A 39 -9.72 -5.68 -8.03
C LEU A 39 -9.90 -7.01 -7.30
N LEU A 40 -9.96 -6.98 -5.97
CA LEU A 40 -9.88 -8.18 -5.12
C LEU A 40 -11.22 -8.59 -4.51
N GLY A 41 -12.30 -7.88 -4.83
CA GLY A 41 -13.60 -7.99 -4.14
C GLY A 41 -13.59 -7.36 -2.74
N ASN A 42 -14.77 -7.27 -2.13
CA ASN A 42 -14.99 -6.51 -0.89
C ASN A 42 -14.18 -7.05 0.31
N ASP A 43 -13.95 -8.36 0.36
CA ASP A 43 -13.28 -9.00 1.51
C ASP A 43 -11.77 -8.73 1.57
N LEU A 44 -11.18 -8.39 0.43
CA LEU A 44 -9.74 -8.11 0.27
C LEU A 44 -9.47 -6.66 -0.18
N GLU A 45 -10.48 -5.80 -0.13
CA GLU A 45 -10.31 -4.39 -0.42
C GLU A 45 -9.50 -3.70 0.69
N LEU A 46 -8.43 -3.00 0.32
CA LEU A 46 -7.50 -2.38 1.28
C LEU A 46 -8.18 -1.45 2.28
N ARG A 47 -9.20 -0.69 1.84
CA ARG A 47 -9.93 0.25 2.69
C ARG A 47 -10.73 -0.50 3.76
N GLU A 48 -11.42 -1.57 3.37
CA GLU A 48 -12.21 -2.41 4.28
C GLU A 48 -11.32 -3.23 5.21
N LEU A 49 -10.22 -3.77 4.69
CA LEU A 49 -9.20 -4.45 5.48
C LEU A 49 -8.60 -3.54 6.56
N GLN A 50 -8.34 -2.27 6.23
CA GLN A 50 -7.82 -1.31 7.20
C GLN A 50 -8.89 -0.88 8.21
N ARG A 51 -10.14 -0.67 7.77
CA ARG A 51 -11.28 -0.32 8.61
C ARG A 51 -11.62 -1.41 9.63
N SER A 52 -11.56 -2.67 9.19
CA SER A 52 -11.78 -3.85 10.04
C SER A 52 -10.59 -4.20 10.93
N GLY A 53 -9.43 -3.56 10.72
CA GLY A 53 -8.20 -3.85 11.44
C GLY A 53 -7.52 -5.15 11.03
N ARG A 54 -7.89 -5.74 9.88
CA ARG A 54 -7.21 -6.92 9.35
C ARG A 54 -5.82 -6.58 8.80
N ILE A 55 -5.66 -5.36 8.27
CA ILE A 55 -4.35 -4.75 7.97
C ILE A 55 -4.14 -3.51 8.83
N GLY A 56 -2.87 -3.16 9.05
CA GLY A 56 -2.44 -2.00 9.80
C GLY A 56 -2.46 -0.70 8.98
N ARG A 57 -1.77 0.32 9.51
CA ARG A 57 -1.52 1.54 8.75
C ARG A 57 -0.60 1.24 7.58
N ILE A 58 -0.97 1.74 6.41
CA ILE A 58 -0.12 1.69 5.22
C ILE A 58 0.91 2.82 5.39
N GLU A 59 2.14 2.41 5.68
CA GLU A 59 3.27 3.32 5.79
C GLU A 59 3.91 3.48 4.43
N VAL A 60 4.17 4.73 4.07
CA VAL A 60 4.73 5.09 2.77
C VAL A 60 5.82 6.11 3.02
N ASN A 61 7.05 5.73 2.68
CA ASN A 61 8.22 6.57 2.73
C ASN A 61 8.61 6.89 1.29
N VAL A 62 8.71 8.17 0.93
CA VAL A 62 9.10 8.59 -0.42
C VAL A 62 10.22 9.60 -0.30
N THR A 63 11.22 9.44 -1.14
CA THR A 63 12.33 10.38 -1.27
C THR A 63 12.47 10.76 -2.74
N ALA A 64 12.56 12.06 -2.99
CA ALA A 64 12.77 12.60 -4.33
C ALA A 64 14.24 13.00 -4.50
N LYS A 65 14.88 12.53 -5.57
CA LYS A 65 16.23 12.93 -5.97
C LYS A 65 16.32 13.02 -7.49
N GLN A 66 16.95 14.10 -7.99
CA GLN A 66 17.26 14.26 -9.42
C GLN A 66 16.04 14.11 -10.35
N GLY A 67 14.87 14.58 -9.93
CA GLY A 67 13.65 14.52 -10.74
C GLY A 67 12.98 13.14 -10.79
N LYS A 68 13.45 12.16 -10.01
CA LYS A 68 12.79 10.87 -9.79
C LYS A 68 12.47 10.69 -8.31
N SER A 69 11.46 9.87 -8.03
CA SER A 69 11.12 9.48 -6.67
C SER A 69 11.32 7.99 -6.48
N ALA A 70 11.85 7.63 -5.32
CA ALA A 70 11.93 6.26 -4.84
C ALA A 70 11.20 6.17 -3.50
N GLY A 71 10.52 5.08 -3.24
CA GLY A 71 9.81 4.88 -2.00
C GLY A 71 9.74 3.44 -1.53
N GLU A 72 9.24 3.29 -0.32
CA GLU A 72 8.95 2.01 0.33
C GLU A 72 7.53 2.06 0.89
N ILE A 73 6.78 0.98 0.67
CA ILE A 73 5.44 0.76 1.18
C ILE A 73 5.51 -0.41 2.17
N ILE A 74 5.01 -0.19 3.38
CA ILE A 74 4.98 -1.19 4.44
C ILE A 74 3.52 -1.37 4.89
N ILE A 75 3.04 -2.62 4.83
CA ILE A 75 1.68 -2.98 5.25
C ILE A 75 1.74 -4.13 6.25
N PRO A 76 1.51 -3.86 7.54
CA PRO A 76 1.31 -4.92 8.53
C PRO A 76 -0.02 -5.65 8.26
N SER A 77 -0.02 -6.98 8.30
CA SER A 77 -1.19 -7.80 8.01
C SER A 77 -1.39 -8.87 9.09
N SER A 78 -2.65 -9.06 9.51
CA SER A 78 -3.08 -10.16 10.39
C SER A 78 -3.85 -11.26 9.65
N LEU A 79 -3.95 -11.12 8.32
CA LEU A 79 -4.54 -12.08 7.39
C LEU A 79 -3.76 -13.41 7.38
N ASP A 80 -4.29 -14.39 6.67
CA ASP A 80 -3.51 -15.58 6.34
C ASP A 80 -2.43 -15.28 5.28
N LYS A 81 -1.56 -16.26 5.01
CA LYS A 81 -0.44 -16.08 4.08
C LYS A 81 -0.89 -15.86 2.64
N ALA A 82 -1.96 -16.53 2.21
CA ALA A 82 -2.44 -16.49 0.83
C ALA A 82 -3.11 -15.14 0.55
N GLU A 83 -4.01 -14.71 1.42
CA GLU A 83 -4.65 -13.39 1.39
C GLU A 83 -3.60 -12.27 1.45
N THR A 84 -2.61 -12.38 2.34
CA THR A 84 -1.51 -11.40 2.41
C THR A 84 -0.73 -11.32 1.10
N ALA A 85 -0.45 -12.46 0.46
CA ALA A 85 0.25 -12.49 -0.81
C ALA A 85 -0.58 -11.87 -1.95
N ILE A 86 -1.90 -12.09 -1.96
CA ILE A 86 -2.81 -11.47 -2.94
C ILE A 86 -2.82 -9.95 -2.76
N VAL A 87 -2.90 -9.47 -1.52
CA VAL A 87 -2.81 -8.04 -1.20
C VAL A 87 -1.49 -7.44 -1.69
N ALA A 88 -0.37 -8.14 -1.48
CA ALA A 88 0.93 -7.70 -1.99
C ALA A 88 0.97 -7.65 -3.54
N ALA A 89 0.44 -8.67 -4.21
CA ALA A 89 0.38 -8.73 -5.67
C ALA A 89 -0.51 -7.62 -6.26
N ALA A 90 -1.56 -7.19 -5.56
CA ALA A 90 -2.37 -6.06 -6.00
C ALA A 90 -1.59 -4.74 -6.02
N LEU A 91 -0.56 -4.58 -5.17
CA LEU A 91 0.31 -3.40 -5.23
C LEU A 91 1.09 -3.37 -6.55
N GLU A 92 1.53 -4.51 -7.09
CA GLU A 92 2.29 -4.59 -8.35
C GLU A 92 1.51 -4.06 -9.57
N ILE A 93 0.18 -3.97 -9.47
CA ILE A 93 -0.70 -3.46 -10.53
C ILE A 93 -0.61 -1.94 -10.66
N ILE A 94 -0.07 -1.24 -9.65
CA ILE A 94 0.03 0.22 -9.65
C ILE A 94 1.05 0.65 -10.71
N GLN A 95 0.55 1.20 -11.81
CA GLN A 95 1.38 1.63 -12.96
C GLN A 95 1.64 3.13 -12.97
N ARG A 96 0.81 3.91 -12.26
CA ARG A 96 0.88 5.37 -12.28
C ARG A 96 0.67 5.99 -10.91
N ILE A 97 1.41 7.06 -10.64
CA ILE A 97 1.26 7.86 -9.41
C ILE A 97 1.22 9.33 -9.82
N GLY A 98 0.08 9.98 -9.53
CA GLY A 98 -0.21 11.29 -10.08
C GLY A 98 -0.10 11.31 -11.62
N PRO A 99 0.68 12.23 -12.21
CA PRO A 99 0.92 12.27 -13.65
C PRO A 99 2.01 11.29 -14.11
N CYS A 100 2.76 10.67 -13.20
CA CYS A 100 4.00 9.94 -13.50
C CYS A 100 3.78 8.43 -13.63
N ASN A 101 4.65 7.78 -14.41
CA ASN A 101 4.74 6.32 -14.43
C ASN A 101 5.48 5.82 -13.20
N ALA A 102 5.04 4.68 -12.67
CA ALA A 102 5.62 4.04 -11.52
C ALA A 102 5.79 2.54 -11.76
N LYS A 103 6.76 1.97 -11.04
CA LYS A 103 6.98 0.52 -10.98
C LYS A 103 7.22 0.12 -9.53
N ILE A 104 6.41 -0.82 -9.08
CA ILE A 104 6.48 -1.48 -7.77
C ILE A 104 7.22 -2.81 -7.92
#